data_AF-A0A2L0F0Y3-F1
#
_entry.id   AF-A0A2L0F0Y3-F1
#
_cell.length_a   1.000
_cell.length_b   1.000
_cell.length_c   1.000
_cell.angle_alpha   90.00
_cell.angle_beta   90.00
_cell.angle_gamma   90.00
#
_symmetry.space_group_name_H-M   'P 1'
#
loop_
_entity.id
_entity.type
_entity.pdbx_description
1 polymer ?
#
loop_
_entity_poly.entity_id
_entity_poly.type
_entity_poly.pdbx_seq_one_letter_code
_entity_poly.pdbx_strand_id
1 'polypeptide(L)'
;MHRTRVWDWIRRTASPASGEGQATRERSGGRRRSAWLAACASTLVAAACTGTLGSSDEDRPGVEPPGAEAQCAPRLARRIVLLADFQFTNSVRALLGDAAVRADQAPDEKTKPFTKKGIVVGTSLVRARLDRAAYAAESLDGRFEEVTGCAADGDDTCARDFLTRFAAQAFRRPLGATELGELWEVVELGKEESYKRGVMLAVEAILASPSFSYRTELGEKGEDGVVRLSPHEIASELSFFLTDSPPDPDLMAAADSGALGDPEEITRQTERLLALPATRRSLSSTLLAAWGLSNLFGTEKDPGMFPEYGPALQASMFHETELFLDATLWERGADVSDLLSSRETFANELLAKVYGVEHEGAPEEFSPVTLPAEQRAGLLTQASVLTTLSRTDNTSVVARGLFVRGALLCLPKLPSPPETLADEVTDLLNADMTERERADVRAQNATCGACHRGIDPFGLMLENYDPLGRYRETLDGAPIDARGELLGNNALAGSYTNAVEFADAIAQKEEFAACLTRHLITYGTDDDRLAPDDCQVADVVEALPDGARTLPAIVKAIARSSALTDRTETEEE
;
A
#
# COMPACT_ATOMS: atom_id res chain seq x y z
N MET A 1 -18.82 11.23 25.49
CA MET A 1 -19.98 10.39 25.88
C MET A 1 -19.97 8.96 25.30
N HIS A 2 -18.98 8.57 24.48
CA HIS A 2 -18.89 7.21 23.90
C HIS A 2 -17.99 6.21 24.66
N ARG A 3 -17.20 6.64 25.66
CA ARG A 3 -16.27 5.78 26.41
C ARG A 3 -16.94 4.81 27.40
N THR A 4 -18.15 5.11 27.89
CA THR A 4 -18.81 4.32 28.95
C THR A 4 -19.51 3.06 28.46
N ARG A 5 -19.74 2.88 27.15
CA ARG A 5 -20.55 1.76 26.62
C ARG A 5 -19.75 0.48 26.38
N VAL A 6 -18.42 0.54 26.29
CA VAL A 6 -17.56 -0.63 26.04
C VAL A 6 -17.43 -1.47 27.32
N TRP A 7 -17.22 -0.81 28.47
CA TRP A 7 -17.11 -1.48 29.78
C TRP A 7 -18.41 -2.14 30.24
N ASP A 8 -19.55 -1.56 29.87
CA ASP A 8 -20.88 -2.10 30.16
C ASP A 8 -21.21 -3.37 29.36
N TRP A 9 -20.48 -3.63 28.27
CA TRP A 9 -20.61 -4.84 27.45
C TRP A 9 -19.77 -5.99 27.99
N ILE A 10 -18.52 -5.73 28.40
CA ILE A 10 -17.62 -6.73 29.04
C ILE A 10 -18.26 -7.31 30.31
N ARG A 11 -18.96 -6.49 31.12
CA ARG A 11 -19.70 -6.96 32.29
C ARG A 11 -20.90 -7.86 31.97
N ARG A 12 -21.45 -7.79 30.75
CA ARG A 12 -22.65 -8.56 30.34
C ARG A 12 -22.32 -9.92 29.73
N THR A 13 -21.11 -10.11 29.22
CA THR A 13 -20.68 -11.39 28.61
C THR A 13 -20.11 -12.38 29.62
N ALA A 14 -19.79 -11.93 30.85
CA ALA A 14 -19.22 -12.75 31.92
C ALA A 14 -20.23 -13.41 32.88
N SER A 15 -21.54 -13.44 32.56
CA SER A 15 -22.56 -14.01 33.47
C SER A 15 -23.37 -15.13 32.79
N PRO A 16 -23.55 -16.30 33.42
CA PRO A 16 -24.30 -17.40 32.84
C PRO A 16 -25.80 -17.10 32.79
N ALA A 17 -26.40 -17.40 31.64
CA ALA A 17 -27.76 -17.05 31.27
C ALA A 17 -28.83 -17.72 32.15
N SER A 18 -29.84 -16.95 32.55
CA SER A 18 -31.15 -17.46 32.96
C SER A 18 -32.29 -16.61 32.38
N GLY A 19 -33.15 -17.25 31.58
CA GLY A 19 -34.61 -17.11 31.62
C GLY A 19 -35.29 -15.87 31.00
N GLU A 20 -35.85 -16.10 29.80
CA GLU A 20 -37.19 -15.72 29.32
C GLU A 20 -37.72 -14.27 29.41
N GLY A 21 -38.28 -13.81 28.27
CA GLY A 21 -39.22 -12.68 28.23
C GLY A 21 -39.47 -12.12 26.83
N GLN A 22 -40.42 -12.71 26.09
CA GLN A 22 -40.94 -12.20 24.82
C GLN A 22 -41.71 -10.87 25.02
N ALA A 23 -41.50 -9.90 24.13
CA ALA A 23 -42.48 -8.84 23.87
C ALA A 23 -42.38 -8.31 22.43
N THR A 24 -43.48 -8.46 21.71
CA THR A 24 -43.80 -7.99 20.36
C THR A 24 -43.89 -6.46 20.27
N ARG A 25 -43.44 -5.87 19.15
CA ARG A 25 -43.87 -4.51 18.73
C ARG A 25 -44.15 -4.44 17.24
N GLU A 26 -45.38 -4.02 16.95
CA GLU A 26 -45.96 -3.72 15.65
C GLU A 26 -45.29 -2.49 14.99
N ARG A 27 -45.22 -2.52 13.66
CA ARG A 27 -44.76 -1.44 12.78
C ARG A 27 -45.98 -0.90 12.03
N SER A 28 -46.32 0.37 12.21
CA SER A 28 -47.25 1.10 11.33
C SER A 28 -46.47 2.14 10.52
N GLY A 29 -46.62 2.09 9.21
CA GLY A 29 -46.00 3.01 8.26
C GLY A 29 -46.74 4.35 8.11
N GLY A 30 -46.07 5.29 7.43
CA GLY A 30 -46.65 6.56 7.02
C GLY A 30 -45.75 7.29 6.04
N ARG A 31 -46.02 7.14 4.73
CA ARG A 31 -45.53 8.03 3.67
C ARG A 31 -46.32 9.33 3.70
N ARG A 32 -45.68 10.47 3.39
CA ARG A 32 -46.27 11.55 2.57
C ARG A 32 -45.18 12.44 1.96
N ARG A 33 -45.35 12.72 0.67
CA ARG A 33 -44.59 13.62 -0.20
C ARG A 33 -45.21 15.02 -0.15
N SER A 34 -44.40 16.05 -0.38
CA SER A 34 -44.81 17.31 -1.03
C SER A 34 -43.59 18.10 -1.49
N ALA A 35 -43.75 18.82 -2.59
CA ALA A 35 -42.71 19.32 -3.48
C ALA A 35 -42.88 20.82 -3.76
N TRP A 36 -41.84 21.40 -4.39
CA TRP A 36 -41.79 22.64 -5.20
C TRP A 36 -41.79 24.01 -4.50
N LEU A 37 -40.72 24.79 -4.72
CA LEU A 37 -40.64 25.88 -5.73
C LEU A 37 -39.29 26.62 -5.66
N ALA A 38 -38.78 27.00 -6.84
CA ALA A 38 -37.57 27.76 -7.09
C ALA A 38 -37.89 29.22 -7.46
N ALA A 39 -36.96 30.15 -7.24
CA ALA A 39 -36.85 31.41 -7.97
C ALA A 39 -35.44 32.02 -7.83
N CYS A 40 -34.80 32.27 -8.98
CA CYS A 40 -33.58 33.07 -9.15
C CYS A 40 -33.96 34.54 -9.44
N ALA A 41 -33.09 35.49 -9.09
CA ALA A 41 -32.93 36.76 -9.82
C ALA A 41 -31.60 37.46 -9.46
N SER A 42 -30.91 37.90 -10.51
CA SER A 42 -29.60 38.54 -10.56
C SER A 42 -29.71 40.07 -10.51
N THR A 43 -28.66 40.78 -10.09
CA THR A 43 -28.42 42.19 -10.46
C THR A 43 -26.92 42.53 -10.50
N LEU A 44 -26.47 42.94 -11.69
CA LEU A 44 -25.20 43.62 -12.01
C LEU A 44 -25.41 45.14 -11.90
N VAL A 45 -24.47 45.89 -11.32
CA VAL A 45 -24.25 47.32 -11.63
C VAL A 45 -22.76 47.63 -11.61
N ALA A 46 -22.27 48.19 -12.72
CA ALA A 46 -20.96 48.80 -12.89
C ALA A 46 -21.03 50.31 -12.62
N ALA A 47 -19.94 50.90 -12.10
CA ALA A 47 -19.67 52.33 -12.27
C ALA A 47 -18.16 52.57 -12.25
N ALA A 48 -17.69 53.26 -13.30
CA ALA A 48 -16.29 53.59 -13.54
C ALA A 48 -16.06 55.11 -13.44
N CYS A 49 -14.82 55.45 -13.08
CA CYS A 49 -14.03 56.64 -13.41
C CYS A 49 -14.38 58.03 -12.84
N THR A 50 -13.42 58.58 -12.08
CA THR A 50 -12.85 59.92 -12.35
C THR A 50 -11.36 59.90 -11.98
N GLY A 51 -10.48 60.19 -12.95
CA GLY A 51 -9.02 60.30 -12.74
C GLY A 51 -8.54 61.72 -12.47
N THR A 52 -7.30 61.85 -12.00
CA THR A 52 -6.46 63.05 -12.11
C THR A 52 -5.03 62.59 -12.46
N LEU A 53 -4.41 63.29 -13.42
CA LEU A 53 -3.07 63.06 -13.97
C LEU A 53 -2.07 64.01 -13.30
N GLY A 54 -0.87 63.54 -12.97
CA GLY A 54 0.25 64.39 -12.56
C GLY A 54 1.58 63.64 -12.34
N SER A 55 2.38 63.60 -13.41
CA SER A 55 3.86 63.59 -13.53
C SER A 55 4.75 62.57 -12.79
N SER A 56 5.37 61.70 -13.60
CA SER A 56 6.79 61.30 -13.64
C SER A 56 7.55 61.02 -12.34
N ASP A 57 7.74 59.73 -12.05
CA ASP A 57 9.05 59.11 -11.88
C ASP A 57 8.95 57.61 -12.20
N GLU A 58 9.94 57.08 -12.93
CA GLU A 58 10.03 55.66 -13.31
C GLU A 58 10.34 54.81 -12.07
N ASP A 59 9.30 54.31 -11.39
CA ASP A 59 9.41 53.17 -10.49
C ASP A 59 8.83 51.93 -11.19
N ARG A 60 9.74 51.05 -11.61
CA ARG A 60 9.39 49.68 -11.99
C ARG A 60 8.72 49.04 -10.78
N PRO A 61 7.59 48.31 -10.92
CA PRO A 61 7.12 47.46 -9.85
C PRO A 61 8.24 46.45 -9.58
N GLY A 62 8.81 46.53 -8.38
CA GLY A 62 9.64 45.47 -7.85
C GLY A 62 8.84 44.19 -7.94
N VAL A 63 9.36 43.25 -8.72
CA VAL A 63 8.96 41.85 -8.61
C VAL A 63 9.15 41.51 -7.15
N GLU A 64 8.05 41.28 -6.42
CA GLU A 64 8.13 40.64 -5.12
C GLU A 64 9.03 39.42 -5.28
N PRO A 65 10.05 39.24 -4.43
CA PRO A 65 10.82 38.01 -4.45
C PRO A 65 9.81 36.86 -4.40
N PRO A 66 10.00 35.77 -5.16
CA PRO A 66 9.10 34.62 -5.08
C PRO A 66 8.94 34.31 -3.60
N GLY A 67 7.68 34.41 -3.12
CA GLY A 67 7.36 34.11 -1.74
C GLY A 67 7.94 32.75 -1.39
N ALA A 68 8.38 32.60 -0.14
CA ALA A 68 8.76 31.32 0.41
C ALA A 68 7.81 30.24 -0.14
N GLU A 69 8.38 29.22 -0.77
CA GLU A 69 7.63 28.11 -1.36
C GLU A 69 6.51 27.72 -0.40
N ALA A 70 5.27 27.80 -0.89
CA ALA A 70 4.12 27.42 -0.08
C ALA A 70 4.35 25.97 0.36
N GLN A 71 4.54 25.76 1.67
CA GLN A 71 4.73 24.43 2.22
C GLN A 71 3.60 23.52 1.72
N CYS A 72 3.96 22.34 1.21
CA CYS A 72 2.98 21.39 0.71
C CYS A 72 1.99 21.03 1.82
N ALA A 73 0.74 21.45 1.63
CA ALA A 73 -0.32 21.21 2.60
C ALA A 73 -0.60 19.69 2.72
N PRO A 74 -0.83 19.18 3.94
CA PRO A 74 -1.22 17.79 4.11
C PRO A 74 -2.57 17.53 3.43
N ARG A 75 -2.73 16.36 2.81
CA ARG A 75 -3.98 15.95 2.12
C ARG A 75 -4.99 15.24 3.00
N LEU A 76 -4.50 14.60 4.06
CA LEU A 76 -5.31 13.73 4.91
C LEU A 76 -5.80 14.49 6.12
N ALA A 77 -7.12 14.47 6.35
CA ALA A 77 -7.68 14.94 7.60
C ALA A 77 -7.29 14.03 8.75
N ARG A 78 -7.26 14.61 9.94
CA ARG A 78 -7.09 13.86 11.18
C ARG A 78 -8.14 12.75 11.28
N ARG A 79 -7.72 11.54 11.65
CA ARG A 79 -8.59 10.35 11.57
C ARG A 79 -8.19 9.26 12.55
N ILE A 80 -8.99 8.19 12.56
CA ILE A 80 -8.68 6.95 13.26
C ILE A 80 -8.64 5.84 12.20
N VAL A 81 -7.52 5.14 12.11
CA VAL A 81 -7.26 4.14 11.08
C VAL A 81 -7.41 2.74 11.66
N LEU A 82 -8.27 1.92 11.07
CA LEU A 82 -8.42 0.52 11.45
C LEU A 82 -7.19 -0.25 10.96
N LEU A 83 -6.54 -1.03 11.83
CA LEU A 83 -5.47 -1.92 11.40
C LEU A 83 -6.00 -2.92 10.37
N ALA A 84 -5.27 -3.13 9.28
CA ALA A 84 -5.56 -4.25 8.36
C ALA A 84 -5.35 -5.59 9.08
N ASP A 85 -5.91 -6.68 8.54
CA ASP A 85 -5.79 -8.01 9.17
C ASP A 85 -4.33 -8.49 9.30
N PHE A 86 -3.49 -8.17 8.31
CA PHE A 86 -2.04 -8.41 8.35
C PHE A 86 -1.38 -7.66 9.50
N GLN A 87 -1.67 -6.37 9.64
CA GLN A 87 -1.14 -5.48 10.67
C GLN A 87 -1.60 -5.87 12.08
N PHE A 88 -2.87 -6.23 12.25
CA PHE A 88 -3.41 -6.73 13.52
C PHE A 88 -2.65 -8.00 13.94
N THR A 89 -2.47 -8.93 13.01
CA THR A 89 -1.80 -10.21 13.30
C THR A 89 -0.32 -10.02 13.59
N ASN A 90 0.38 -9.17 12.84
CA ASN A 90 1.76 -8.80 13.13
C ASN A 90 1.89 -8.11 14.49
N SER A 91 0.92 -7.27 14.86
CA SER A 91 0.90 -6.63 16.19
C SER A 91 0.79 -7.66 17.31
N VAL A 92 -0.07 -8.68 17.15
CA VAL A 92 -0.15 -9.80 18.11
C VAL A 92 1.18 -10.56 18.17
N ARG A 93 1.75 -10.90 17.01
CA ARG A 93 3.03 -11.61 16.92
C ARG A 93 4.18 -10.84 17.57
N ALA A 94 4.27 -9.54 17.34
CA ALA A 94 5.30 -8.69 17.91
C ALA A 94 5.20 -8.60 19.45
N LEU A 95 3.97 -8.68 19.98
CA LEU A 95 3.71 -8.62 21.42
C LEU A 95 3.93 -9.95 22.14
N LEU A 96 3.59 -11.08 21.52
CA LEU A 96 3.46 -12.39 22.20
C LEU A 96 4.18 -13.56 21.51
N GLY A 97 4.83 -13.31 20.37
CA GLY A 97 5.51 -14.30 19.54
C GLY A 97 4.58 -15.11 18.64
N ASP A 98 5.17 -16.00 17.84
CA ASP A 98 4.44 -16.79 16.83
C ASP A 98 3.38 -17.73 17.42
N ALA A 99 3.59 -18.23 18.64
CA ALA A 99 2.63 -19.11 19.31
C ALA A 99 1.29 -18.41 19.63
N ALA A 100 1.24 -17.07 19.60
CA ALA A 100 0.01 -16.30 19.78
C ALA A 100 -0.79 -16.10 18.48
N VAL A 101 -0.27 -16.59 17.35
CA VAL A 101 -0.92 -16.50 16.04
C VAL A 101 -1.22 -17.89 15.53
N ARG A 102 -2.49 -18.16 15.21
CA ARG A 102 -2.87 -19.44 14.61
C ARG A 102 -2.34 -19.53 13.18
N ALA A 103 -1.78 -20.68 12.80
CA ALA A 103 -1.24 -20.88 11.46
C ALA A 103 -2.28 -20.70 10.34
N ASP A 104 -3.54 -21.08 10.58
CA ASP A 104 -4.67 -20.89 9.64
C ASP A 104 -5.12 -19.43 9.50
N GLN A 105 -4.66 -18.55 10.41
CA GLN A 105 -4.98 -17.13 10.44
C GLN A 105 -3.75 -16.25 10.21
N ALA A 106 -2.56 -16.84 10.12
CA ALA A 106 -1.32 -16.15 9.82
C ALA A 106 -1.39 -15.66 8.37
N PRO A 107 -1.45 -14.35 8.15
CA PRO A 107 -1.60 -13.83 6.81
C PRO A 107 -0.26 -13.99 6.08
N ASP A 108 -0.32 -14.49 4.85
CA ASP A 108 0.86 -14.72 4.02
C ASP A 108 1.36 -13.36 3.48
N GLU A 109 2.62 -13.04 3.78
CA GLU A 109 3.29 -11.82 3.30
C GLU A 109 3.25 -11.71 1.77
N LYS A 110 3.26 -12.84 1.04
CA LYS A 110 3.15 -12.87 -0.42
C LYS A 110 1.78 -12.42 -0.93
N THR A 111 0.77 -12.43 -0.07
CA THR A 111 -0.61 -12.00 -0.36
C THR A 111 -0.96 -10.67 0.30
N LYS A 112 0.04 -9.95 0.80
CA LYS A 112 -0.07 -8.63 1.41
C LYS A 112 -0.89 -7.70 0.50
N PRO A 113 -2.04 -7.16 0.95
CA PRO A 113 -2.83 -6.23 0.15
C PRO A 113 -2.13 -4.87 0.06
N PHE A 114 -2.16 -4.24 -1.12
CA PHE A 114 -1.56 -2.92 -1.32
C PHE A 114 -2.35 -1.80 -0.65
N THR A 115 -3.68 -1.77 -0.82
CA THR A 115 -4.52 -0.83 -0.07
C THR A 115 -5.00 -1.49 1.22
N LYS A 116 -4.97 -0.74 2.31
CA LYS A 116 -5.22 -1.24 3.68
C LYS A 116 -6.67 -1.03 4.10
N LYS A 117 -7.53 -0.65 3.14
CA LYS A 117 -8.92 -0.19 3.36
C LYS A 117 -9.61 -1.00 4.46
N GLY A 118 -9.97 -0.28 5.51
CA GLY A 118 -10.72 -0.80 6.62
C GLY A 118 -12.02 -1.40 6.12
N ILE A 119 -12.13 -2.72 6.26
CA ILE A 119 -13.40 -3.44 6.17
C ILE A 119 -14.41 -2.66 7.02
N VAL A 120 -15.59 -2.34 6.47
CA VAL A 120 -16.70 -1.79 7.25
C VAL A 120 -16.82 -2.64 8.50
N VAL A 121 -16.65 -2.04 9.68
CA VAL A 121 -16.60 -2.77 10.94
C VAL A 121 -17.92 -3.51 11.13
N GLY A 122 -17.90 -4.80 10.79
CA GLY A 122 -19.03 -5.70 10.86
C GLY A 122 -18.93 -6.61 12.07
N THR A 123 -20.04 -7.24 12.40
CA THR A 123 -20.10 -8.24 13.49
C THR A 123 -19.14 -9.41 13.25
N SER A 124 -18.88 -9.79 12.00
CA SER A 124 -17.91 -10.82 11.62
C SER A 124 -16.48 -10.45 12.00
N LEU A 125 -16.02 -9.25 11.61
CA LEU A 125 -14.68 -8.77 11.92
C LEU A 125 -14.47 -8.65 13.43
N VAL A 126 -15.46 -8.07 14.14
CA VAL A 126 -15.39 -7.94 15.61
C VAL A 126 -15.27 -9.32 16.26
N ARG A 127 -16.09 -10.29 15.85
CA ARG A 127 -16.03 -11.66 16.38
C ARG A 127 -14.67 -12.32 16.09
N ALA A 128 -14.14 -12.15 14.87
CA ALA A 128 -12.84 -12.71 14.51
C ALA A 128 -11.70 -12.10 15.34
N ARG A 129 -11.73 -10.79 15.60
CA ARG A 129 -10.70 -10.14 16.45
C ARG A 129 -10.79 -10.55 17.91
N LEU A 130 -12.01 -10.73 18.44
CA LEU A 130 -12.20 -11.24 19.79
C LEU A 130 -11.69 -12.68 19.93
N ASP A 131 -11.98 -13.54 18.96
CA ASP A 131 -11.47 -14.92 18.92
C ASP A 131 -9.92 -14.95 18.87
N ARG A 132 -9.32 -14.09 18.03
CA ARG A 132 -7.85 -13.93 17.98
C ARG A 132 -7.26 -13.42 19.30
N ALA A 133 -7.90 -12.45 19.94
CA ALA A 133 -7.47 -11.92 21.22
C ALA A 133 -7.50 -12.99 22.32
N ALA A 134 -8.58 -13.78 22.38
CA ALA A 134 -8.73 -14.90 23.31
C ALA A 134 -7.65 -15.96 23.07
N TYR A 135 -7.46 -16.40 21.82
CA TYR A 135 -6.41 -17.35 21.47
C TYR A 135 -5.01 -16.85 21.84
N ALA A 136 -4.70 -15.58 21.53
CA ALA A 136 -3.42 -14.98 21.84
C ALA A 136 -3.17 -14.95 23.36
N ALA A 137 -4.18 -14.62 24.16
CA ALA A 137 -4.09 -14.65 25.61
C ALA A 137 -3.95 -16.09 26.16
N GLU A 138 -4.67 -17.06 25.58
CA GLU A 138 -4.53 -18.48 25.93
C GLU A 138 -3.14 -19.03 25.61
N SER A 139 -2.45 -18.50 24.60
CA SER A 139 -1.09 -18.91 24.24
C SER A 139 -0.02 -18.64 25.31
N LEU A 140 -0.37 -17.89 26.37
CA LEU A 140 0.47 -17.69 27.55
C LEU A 140 0.44 -18.92 28.47
N ASP A 141 -0.50 -19.84 28.28
CA ASP A 141 -0.48 -21.10 29.03
C ASP A 141 0.81 -21.89 28.72
N GLY A 142 1.46 -22.41 29.76
CA GLY A 142 2.80 -22.98 29.67
C GLY A 142 3.97 -22.01 29.42
N ARG A 143 3.72 -20.72 29.10
CA ARG A 143 4.75 -19.68 28.84
C ARG A 143 4.58 -18.40 29.66
N PHE A 144 3.76 -18.43 30.70
CA PHE A 144 3.36 -17.24 31.45
C PHE A 144 4.55 -16.47 32.02
N GLU A 145 5.46 -17.14 32.71
CA GLU A 145 6.62 -16.50 33.34
C GLU A 145 7.61 -15.98 32.29
N GLU A 146 7.77 -16.70 31.17
CA GLU A 146 8.61 -16.28 30.04
C GLU A 146 8.09 -14.98 29.41
N VAL A 147 6.78 -14.89 29.16
CA VAL A 147 6.16 -13.74 28.50
C VAL A 147 6.03 -12.55 29.44
N THR A 148 5.64 -12.78 30.70
CA THR A 148 5.31 -11.69 31.64
C THR A 148 6.48 -11.29 32.53
N GLY A 149 7.41 -12.21 32.79
CA GLY A 149 8.42 -12.07 33.84
C GLY A 149 7.89 -12.25 35.26
N CYS A 150 6.60 -12.58 35.42
CA CYS A 150 5.92 -12.65 36.72
C CYS A 150 5.70 -14.10 37.16
N ALA A 151 5.74 -14.33 38.48
CA ALA A 151 5.39 -15.62 39.07
C ALA A 151 3.90 -15.94 38.82
N ALA A 152 3.62 -17.19 38.44
CA ALA A 152 2.26 -17.61 38.08
C ALA A 152 1.27 -17.64 39.26
N ASP A 153 1.78 -17.71 40.50
CA ASP A 153 1.01 -17.79 41.74
C ASP A 153 0.78 -16.44 42.44
N GLY A 154 1.49 -15.38 42.03
CA GLY A 154 1.07 -13.99 42.27
C GLY A 154 2.16 -12.99 42.65
N ASP A 155 2.25 -11.91 41.87
CA ASP A 155 3.02 -10.69 42.17
C ASP A 155 2.33 -9.47 41.53
N ASP A 156 1.49 -8.79 42.31
CA ASP A 156 0.69 -7.65 41.82
C ASP A 156 1.53 -6.51 41.27
N THR A 157 2.71 -6.27 41.83
CA THR A 157 3.61 -5.22 41.33
C THR A 157 4.13 -5.63 39.96
N CYS A 158 4.63 -6.86 39.82
CA CYS A 158 5.08 -7.36 38.52
C CYS A 158 3.96 -7.32 37.47
N ALA A 159 2.75 -7.79 37.79
CA ALA A 159 1.66 -7.81 36.83
C ALA A 159 1.25 -6.40 36.39
N ARG A 160 1.24 -5.42 37.30
CA ARG A 160 0.97 -4.02 36.95
C ARG A 160 2.04 -3.45 36.02
N ASP A 161 3.30 -3.73 36.29
CA ASP A 161 4.42 -3.28 35.46
C ASP A 161 4.39 -3.94 34.07
N PHE A 162 4.09 -5.24 34.02
CA PHE A 162 3.88 -5.97 32.77
C PHE A 162 2.72 -5.38 31.97
N LEU A 163 1.53 -5.23 32.57
CA LEU A 163 0.35 -4.71 31.88
C LEU A 163 0.56 -3.26 31.41
N THR A 164 1.29 -2.45 32.18
CA THR A 164 1.62 -1.07 31.78
C THR A 164 2.48 -1.08 30.52
N ARG A 165 3.57 -1.86 30.48
CA ARG A 165 4.45 -1.96 29.30
C ARG A 165 3.75 -2.62 28.11
N PHE A 166 3.03 -3.71 28.35
CA PHE A 166 2.31 -4.46 27.32
C PHE A 166 1.22 -3.61 26.68
N ALA A 167 0.39 -2.92 27.47
CA ALA A 167 -0.64 -2.03 26.95
C ALA A 167 -0.03 -0.81 26.26
N ALA A 168 1.08 -0.26 26.77
CA ALA A 168 1.73 0.87 26.12
C ALA A 168 2.23 0.52 24.71
N GLN A 169 2.84 -0.66 24.55
CA GLN A 169 3.25 -1.20 23.26
C GLN A 169 2.04 -1.51 22.36
N ALA A 170 1.01 -2.16 22.91
CA ALA A 170 -0.19 -2.56 22.18
C ALA A 170 -1.02 -1.37 21.69
N PHE A 171 -1.13 -0.31 22.51
CA PHE A 171 -1.85 0.91 22.18
C PHE A 171 -0.97 1.96 21.51
N ARG A 172 0.35 1.71 21.45
CA ARG A 172 1.37 2.56 20.82
C ARG A 172 1.46 3.95 21.46
N ARG A 173 1.15 4.04 22.76
CA ARG A 173 1.21 5.26 23.56
C ARG A 173 1.27 4.91 25.05
N PRO A 174 1.68 5.83 25.93
CA PRO A 174 1.64 5.61 27.36
C PRO A 174 0.23 5.22 27.85
N LEU A 175 0.17 4.24 28.75
CA LEU A 175 -1.07 3.82 29.39
C LEU A 175 -1.44 4.80 30.50
N GLY A 176 -2.67 5.31 30.50
CA GLY A 176 -3.16 6.18 31.56
C GLY A 176 -3.46 5.42 32.86
N ALA A 177 -3.32 6.09 34.01
CA ALA A 177 -3.61 5.49 35.32
C ALA A 177 -5.06 4.97 35.45
N THR A 178 -6.03 5.65 34.83
CA THR A 178 -7.42 5.18 34.77
C THR A 178 -7.55 3.89 33.96
N GLU A 179 -6.87 3.80 32.81
CA GLU A 179 -6.91 2.62 31.95
C GLU A 179 -6.27 1.41 32.66
N LEU A 180 -5.16 1.63 33.39
CA LEU A 180 -4.57 0.58 34.24
C LEU A 180 -5.53 0.13 35.36
N GLY A 181 -6.26 1.07 35.97
CA GLY A 181 -7.30 0.76 36.96
C GLY A 181 -8.41 -0.12 36.39
N GLU A 182 -8.93 0.22 35.21
CA GLU A 182 -9.97 -0.55 34.51
C GLU A 182 -9.47 -1.95 34.10
N LEU A 183 -8.23 -2.07 33.61
CA LEU A 183 -7.61 -3.37 33.34
C LEU A 183 -7.43 -4.18 34.62
N TRP A 184 -7.13 -3.53 35.74
CA TRP A 184 -7.00 -4.21 37.02
C TRP A 184 -8.33 -4.78 37.54
N GLU A 185 -9.47 -4.13 37.25
CA GLU A 185 -10.79 -4.72 37.53
C GLU A 185 -10.97 -6.06 36.80
N VAL A 186 -10.45 -6.18 35.57
CA VAL A 186 -10.46 -7.44 34.81
C VAL A 186 -9.55 -8.49 35.44
N VAL A 187 -8.37 -8.08 35.94
CA VAL A 187 -7.46 -8.98 36.67
C VAL A 187 -8.13 -9.55 37.91
N GLU A 188 -8.78 -8.71 38.72
CA GLU A 188 -9.47 -9.14 39.93
C GLU A 188 -10.61 -10.13 39.64
N LEU A 189 -11.32 -9.95 38.52
CA LEU A 189 -12.33 -10.93 38.08
C LEU A 189 -11.71 -12.30 37.76
N GLY A 190 -10.59 -12.34 37.03
CA GLY A 190 -9.93 -13.61 36.71
C GLY A 190 -9.22 -14.27 37.89
N LYS A 191 -8.82 -13.49 38.90
CA LYS A 191 -8.25 -13.99 40.16
C LYS A 191 -9.22 -14.85 40.96
N GLU A 192 -10.54 -14.76 40.71
CA GLU A 192 -11.53 -15.70 41.25
C GLU A 192 -11.24 -17.15 40.85
N GLU A 193 -10.60 -17.37 39.69
CA GLU A 193 -10.14 -18.68 39.23
C GLU A 193 -8.66 -18.92 39.55
N SER A 194 -7.78 -18.01 39.10
CA SER A 194 -6.35 -18.04 39.45
C SER A 194 -5.67 -16.71 39.13
N TYR A 195 -4.54 -16.46 39.80
CA TYR A 195 -3.73 -15.27 39.54
C TYR A 195 -3.37 -15.10 38.06
N LYS A 196 -2.80 -16.18 37.49
CA LYS A 196 -2.45 -16.28 36.07
C LYS A 196 -3.65 -15.99 35.16
N ARG A 197 -4.84 -16.51 35.46
CA ARG A 197 -6.05 -16.24 34.68
C ARG A 197 -6.42 -14.77 34.68
N GLY A 198 -6.31 -14.09 35.82
CA GLY A 198 -6.50 -12.64 35.92
C GLY A 198 -5.64 -11.85 34.94
N VAL A 199 -4.33 -12.12 34.92
CA VAL A 199 -3.41 -11.43 34.01
C VAL A 199 -3.67 -11.78 32.54
N MET A 200 -3.97 -13.05 32.22
CA MET A 200 -4.33 -13.47 30.86
C MET A 200 -5.61 -12.77 30.36
N LEU A 201 -6.64 -12.62 31.20
CA LEU A 201 -7.86 -11.89 30.83
C LEU A 201 -7.59 -10.40 30.57
N ALA A 202 -6.66 -9.78 31.31
CA ALA A 202 -6.25 -8.41 31.02
C ALA A 202 -5.51 -8.29 29.68
N VAL A 203 -4.66 -9.26 29.33
CA VAL A 203 -4.04 -9.35 27.99
C VAL A 203 -5.10 -9.48 26.90
N GLU A 204 -6.08 -10.37 27.08
CA GLU A 204 -7.21 -10.52 26.15
C GLU A 204 -7.98 -9.19 26.00
N ALA A 205 -8.28 -8.50 27.10
CA ALA A 205 -8.97 -7.21 27.08
C ALA A 205 -8.19 -6.12 26.34
N ILE A 206 -6.86 -6.10 26.46
CA ILE A 206 -5.99 -5.19 25.71
C ILE A 206 -6.10 -5.48 24.21
N LEU A 207 -5.95 -6.73 23.79
CA LEU A 207 -6.01 -7.13 22.38
C LEU A 207 -7.42 -6.98 21.77
N ALA A 208 -8.46 -7.07 22.59
CA ALA A 208 -9.85 -6.81 22.20
C ALA A 208 -10.20 -5.31 22.12
N SER A 209 -9.34 -4.43 22.64
CA SER A 209 -9.63 -3.00 22.77
C SER A 209 -9.62 -2.27 21.41
N PRO A 210 -10.48 -1.24 21.23
CA PRO A 210 -10.33 -0.29 20.13
C PRO A 210 -8.94 0.35 20.09
N SER A 211 -8.30 0.61 21.23
CA SER A 211 -6.95 1.19 21.23
C SER A 211 -5.88 0.24 20.65
N PHE A 212 -6.14 -1.08 20.65
CA PHE A 212 -5.29 -2.03 19.91
C PHE A 212 -5.69 -2.11 18.43
N SER A 213 -6.99 -2.20 18.15
CA SER A 213 -7.53 -2.36 16.79
C SER A 213 -7.34 -1.17 15.86
N TYR A 214 -7.11 0.02 16.40
CA TYR A 214 -7.00 1.26 15.65
C TYR A 214 -5.71 2.02 15.96
N ARG A 215 -5.21 2.75 14.97
CA ARG A 215 -4.19 3.80 15.08
C ARG A 215 -4.88 5.16 15.06
N THR A 216 -4.31 6.13 15.75
CA THR A 216 -4.80 7.51 15.74
C THR A 216 -3.88 8.39 14.93
N GLU A 217 -4.46 9.34 14.24
CA GLU A 217 -3.78 10.41 13.52
C GLU A 217 -4.48 11.72 13.90
N LEU A 218 -4.58 11.97 15.20
CA LEU A 218 -5.38 13.07 15.76
C LEU A 218 -4.53 14.31 15.99
N GLY A 219 -3.24 14.10 16.29
CA GLY A 219 -2.24 15.14 16.48
C GLY A 219 -2.60 16.16 17.56
N GLU A 220 -1.82 17.23 17.55
CA GLU A 220 -2.12 18.45 18.30
C GLU A 220 -2.54 19.54 17.31
N LYS A 221 -3.48 20.40 17.73
CA LYS A 221 -3.99 21.46 16.88
C LYS A 221 -2.87 22.47 16.60
N GLY A 222 -2.44 22.57 15.35
CA GLY A 222 -1.46 23.55 14.89
C GLY A 222 -2.10 24.86 14.42
N GLU A 223 -1.28 25.72 13.83
CA GLU A 223 -1.70 26.95 13.16
C GLU A 223 -2.16 26.64 11.71
N ASP A 224 -2.94 27.55 11.12
CA ASP A 224 -3.35 27.51 9.71
C ASP A 224 -4.04 26.22 9.23
N GLY A 225 -4.71 25.49 10.13
CA GLY A 225 -5.47 24.28 9.81
C GLY A 225 -4.63 23.02 9.63
N VAL A 226 -3.30 23.11 9.84
CA VAL A 226 -2.38 21.98 9.87
C VAL A 226 -2.33 21.38 11.28
N VAL A 227 -2.37 20.05 11.36
CA VAL A 227 -2.35 19.25 12.58
C VAL A 227 -1.10 18.39 12.55
N ARG A 228 -0.13 18.71 13.41
CA ARG A 228 1.10 17.91 13.55
C ARG A 228 0.79 16.67 14.38
N LEU A 229 1.16 15.50 13.88
CA LEU A 229 1.03 14.26 14.65
C LEU A 229 1.92 14.28 15.90
N SER A 230 1.43 13.70 17.00
CA SER A 230 2.22 13.55 18.22
C SER A 230 3.41 12.59 18.00
N PRO A 231 4.48 12.64 18.82
CA PRO A 231 5.61 11.72 18.70
C PRO A 231 5.22 10.22 18.65
N HIS A 232 4.23 9.80 19.44
CA HIS A 232 3.70 8.43 19.42
C HIS A 232 2.95 8.09 18.13
N GLU A 233 2.23 9.06 17.57
CA GLU A 233 1.56 8.88 16.28
C GLU A 233 2.57 8.84 15.13
N ILE A 234 3.64 9.65 15.16
CA ILE A 234 4.75 9.56 14.18
C ILE A 234 5.43 8.20 14.26
N ALA A 235 5.73 7.70 15.47
CA ALA A 235 6.28 6.37 15.66
C ALA A 235 5.37 5.29 15.06
N SER A 236 4.05 5.41 15.32
CA SER A 236 3.03 4.53 14.75
C SER A 236 3.01 4.62 13.21
N GLU A 237 2.97 5.81 12.62
CA GLU A 237 3.05 6.00 11.16
C GLU A 237 4.29 5.35 10.56
N LEU A 238 5.47 5.63 11.13
CA LEU A 238 6.74 5.10 10.65
C LEU A 238 6.80 3.57 10.74
N SER A 239 6.40 3.01 11.88
CA SER A 239 6.45 1.56 12.11
C SER A 239 5.52 0.78 11.18
N PHE A 240 4.29 1.25 10.95
CA PHE A 240 3.34 0.57 10.06
C PHE A 240 3.56 0.87 8.58
N PHE A 241 4.26 1.96 8.25
CA PHE A 241 4.76 2.19 6.89
C PHE A 241 5.88 1.19 6.55
N LEU A 242 6.84 1.01 7.44
CA LEU A 242 8.05 0.23 7.17
C LEU A 242 7.89 -1.28 7.44
N THR A 243 7.20 -1.63 8.53
CA THR A 243 7.20 -3.00 9.08
C THR A 243 5.82 -3.64 9.18
N ASP A 244 4.74 -2.88 8.96
CA ASP A 244 3.35 -3.32 9.20
C ASP A 244 3.15 -3.91 10.60
N SER A 245 3.86 -3.37 11.59
CA SER A 245 3.93 -3.83 12.98
C SER A 245 4.04 -2.61 13.91
N PRO A 246 3.72 -2.74 15.22
CA PRO A 246 3.88 -1.65 16.18
C PRO A 246 5.34 -1.18 16.28
N PRO A 247 5.57 0.07 16.73
CA PRO A 247 6.92 0.63 16.90
C PRO A 247 7.72 -0.23 17.87
N ASP A 248 8.95 -0.61 17.54
CA ASP A 248 9.79 -1.37 18.45
C ASP A 248 10.21 -0.54 19.69
N PRO A 249 10.83 -1.15 20.72
CA PRO A 249 11.17 -0.43 21.96
C PRO A 249 12.04 0.82 21.76
N ASP A 250 12.96 0.81 20.79
CA ASP A 250 13.82 1.95 20.49
C ASP A 250 13.03 3.12 19.88
N LEU A 251 12.09 2.82 18.98
CA LEU A 251 11.22 3.82 18.38
C LEU A 251 10.18 4.34 19.38
N MET A 252 9.65 3.49 20.25
CA MET A 252 8.80 3.90 21.38
C MET A 252 9.54 4.83 22.34
N ALA A 253 10.79 4.53 22.69
CA ALA A 253 11.59 5.39 23.57
C ALA A 253 11.87 6.78 22.94
N ALA A 254 12.11 6.82 21.62
CA ALA A 254 12.23 8.08 20.89
C ALA A 254 10.90 8.89 20.91
N ALA A 255 9.76 8.21 20.83
CA ALA A 255 8.45 8.87 21.00
C ALA A 255 8.23 9.38 22.43
N ASP A 256 8.54 8.56 23.44
CA ASP A 256 8.37 8.90 24.86
C ASP A 256 9.19 10.13 25.28
N SER A 257 10.38 10.28 24.71
CA SER A 257 11.25 11.45 24.95
C SER A 257 10.86 12.69 24.15
N GLY A 258 9.92 12.58 23.21
CA GLY A 258 9.56 13.66 22.27
C GLY A 258 10.56 13.89 21.14
N ALA A 259 11.60 13.05 21.02
CA ALA A 259 12.67 13.22 20.05
C ALA A 259 12.19 13.13 18.59
N LEU A 260 11.09 12.43 18.33
CA LEU A 260 10.47 12.34 16.98
C LEU A 260 9.82 13.65 16.50
N GLY A 261 9.86 14.73 17.29
CA GLY A 261 9.61 16.07 16.78
C GLY A 261 10.71 16.59 15.84
N ASP A 262 11.91 16.01 15.91
CA ASP A 262 13.07 16.36 15.09
C ASP A 262 13.16 15.47 13.83
N PRO A 263 13.15 16.05 12.61
CA PRO A 263 13.36 15.31 11.37
C PRO A 263 14.66 14.50 11.31
N GLU A 264 15.72 14.93 12.01
CA GLU A 264 16.99 14.18 12.05
C GLU A 264 16.83 12.86 12.84
N GLU A 265 16.08 12.88 13.94
CA GLU A 265 15.80 11.66 14.71
C GLU A 265 14.88 10.71 13.94
N ILE A 266 13.87 11.24 13.22
CA ILE A 266 13.04 10.43 12.31
C ILE A 266 13.91 9.73 11.27
N THR A 267 14.87 10.46 10.68
CA THR A 267 15.81 9.92 9.70
C THR A 267 16.67 8.82 10.32
N ARG A 268 17.23 9.06 11.51
CA ARG A 268 18.07 8.08 12.23
C ARG A 268 17.30 6.79 12.56
N GLN A 269 16.06 6.90 13.01
CA GLN A 269 15.20 5.74 13.30
C GLN A 269 14.81 5.00 12.02
N THR A 270 14.54 5.72 10.94
CA THR A 270 14.25 5.13 9.62
C THR A 270 15.45 4.32 9.12
N GLU A 271 16.66 4.85 9.22
CA GLU A 271 17.90 4.15 8.86
C GLU A 271 18.11 2.88 9.69
N ARG A 272 17.90 2.97 11.00
CA ARG A 272 17.97 1.82 11.91
C ARG A 272 16.98 0.73 11.48
N LEU A 273 15.73 1.08 11.20
CA LEU A 273 14.71 0.13 10.77
C LEU A 273 15.01 -0.47 9.39
N LEU A 274 15.51 0.33 8.45
CA LEU A 274 15.94 -0.13 7.11
C LEU A 274 17.14 -1.09 7.14
N ALA A 275 17.92 -1.09 8.23
CA ALA A 275 18.98 -2.08 8.42
C ALA A 275 18.44 -3.48 8.76
N LEU A 276 17.18 -3.60 9.18
CA LEU A 276 16.57 -4.87 9.52
C LEU A 276 16.13 -5.63 8.25
N PRO A 277 16.51 -6.91 8.07
CA PRO A 277 16.08 -7.71 6.92
C PRO A 277 14.57 -7.80 6.76
N ALA A 278 13.82 -7.87 7.87
CA ALA A 278 12.36 -7.92 7.85
C ALA A 278 11.73 -6.65 7.28
N THR A 279 12.29 -5.46 7.57
CA THR A 279 11.82 -4.19 7.01
C THR A 279 12.04 -4.14 5.49
N ARG A 280 13.22 -4.56 5.03
CA ARG A 280 13.54 -4.61 3.60
C ARG A 280 12.59 -5.52 2.84
N ARG A 281 12.34 -6.71 3.39
CA ARG A 281 11.36 -7.67 2.84
C ARG A 281 9.96 -7.07 2.80
N SER A 282 9.50 -6.44 3.89
CA SER A 282 8.19 -5.78 3.94
C SER A 282 8.01 -4.72 2.85
N LEU A 283 9.03 -3.90 2.61
CA LEU A 283 9.02 -2.88 1.55
C LEU A 283 9.06 -3.50 0.15
N SER A 284 9.86 -4.54 -0.08
CA SER A 284 9.83 -5.30 -1.34
C SER A 284 8.44 -5.91 -1.59
N SER A 285 7.84 -6.53 -0.57
CA SER A 285 6.47 -7.06 -0.62
C SER A 285 5.42 -5.98 -0.90
N THR A 286 5.62 -4.76 -0.39
CA THR A 286 4.77 -3.60 -0.72
C THR A 286 4.83 -3.26 -2.20
N LEU A 287 6.02 -3.27 -2.82
CA LEU A 287 6.16 -3.01 -4.26
C LEU A 287 5.55 -4.13 -5.11
N LEU A 288 5.78 -5.40 -4.74
CA LEU A 288 5.12 -6.55 -5.37
C LEU A 288 3.60 -6.43 -5.34
N ALA A 289 3.04 -5.99 -4.21
CA ALA A 289 1.61 -5.74 -4.05
C ALA A 289 1.13 -4.55 -4.91
N ALA A 290 1.90 -3.46 -4.98
CA ALA A 290 1.61 -2.29 -5.82
C ALA A 290 1.52 -2.65 -7.31
N TRP A 291 2.35 -3.60 -7.73
CA TRP A 291 2.38 -4.14 -9.10
C TRP A 291 1.43 -5.33 -9.29
N GLY A 292 0.70 -5.76 -8.25
CA GLY A 292 -0.29 -6.83 -8.32
C GLY A 292 0.31 -8.21 -8.63
N LEU A 293 1.60 -8.43 -8.33
CA LEU A 293 2.29 -9.68 -8.68
C LEU A 293 1.85 -10.88 -7.85
N SER A 294 1.22 -10.66 -6.70
CA SER A 294 0.55 -11.73 -5.93
C SER A 294 -0.54 -12.44 -6.74
N ASN A 295 -1.10 -11.79 -7.77
CA ASN A 295 -2.11 -12.39 -8.66
C ASN A 295 -1.55 -13.53 -9.53
N LEU A 296 -0.21 -13.67 -9.62
CA LEU A 296 0.44 -14.75 -10.36
C LEU A 296 -0.04 -16.13 -9.88
N PHE A 297 -0.23 -16.32 -8.57
CA PHE A 297 -0.65 -17.60 -7.98
C PHE A 297 -2.10 -17.98 -8.30
N GLY A 298 -2.92 -17.00 -8.72
CA GLY A 298 -4.28 -17.22 -9.21
C GLY A 298 -4.40 -17.20 -10.73
N THR A 299 -3.28 -17.02 -11.45
CA THR A 299 -3.28 -16.99 -12.91
C THR A 299 -3.28 -18.43 -13.43
N GLU A 300 -4.20 -18.73 -14.35
CA GLU A 300 -4.28 -20.02 -15.01
C GLU A 300 -3.84 -19.89 -16.47
N LYS A 301 -3.21 -20.94 -17.00
CA LYS A 301 -2.85 -21.08 -18.41
C LYS A 301 -3.42 -22.37 -18.97
N ASP A 302 -3.67 -22.39 -20.27
CA ASP A 302 -4.16 -23.58 -20.95
C ASP A 302 -3.08 -24.68 -20.85
N PRO A 303 -3.36 -25.83 -20.20
CA PRO A 303 -2.35 -26.86 -19.98
C PRO A 303 -1.97 -27.62 -21.25
N GLY A 304 -2.77 -27.54 -22.32
CA GLY A 304 -2.44 -28.07 -23.64
C GLY A 304 -1.45 -27.19 -24.39
N MET A 305 -1.52 -25.87 -24.20
CA MET A 305 -0.60 -24.89 -24.80
C MET A 305 0.67 -24.65 -23.97
N PHE A 306 0.54 -24.70 -22.64
CA PHE A 306 1.58 -24.35 -21.68
C PHE A 306 1.74 -25.44 -20.60
N PRO A 307 2.07 -26.69 -20.97
CA PRO A 307 2.16 -27.82 -20.04
C PRO A 307 3.21 -27.65 -18.93
N GLU A 308 4.20 -26.78 -19.12
CA GLU A 308 5.22 -26.42 -18.14
C GLU A 308 4.72 -25.45 -17.06
N TYR A 309 3.57 -24.80 -17.27
CA TYR A 309 3.02 -23.85 -16.32
C TYR A 309 2.29 -24.58 -15.19
N GLY A 310 2.88 -24.52 -14.00
CA GLY A 310 2.32 -25.08 -12.79
C GLY A 310 2.88 -24.40 -11.53
N PRO A 311 2.51 -24.89 -10.33
CA PRO A 311 2.87 -24.25 -9.07
C PRO A 311 4.38 -24.02 -8.90
N ALA A 312 5.22 -24.93 -9.39
CA ALA A 312 6.67 -24.80 -9.33
C ALA A 312 7.19 -23.62 -10.18
N LEU A 313 6.68 -23.45 -11.41
CA LEU A 313 7.09 -22.34 -12.28
C LEU A 313 6.54 -21.00 -11.74
N GLN A 314 5.31 -20.97 -11.21
CA GLN A 314 4.76 -19.78 -10.56
C GLN A 314 5.58 -19.35 -9.35
N ALA A 315 5.92 -20.29 -8.46
CA ALA A 315 6.80 -20.02 -7.32
C ALA A 315 8.17 -19.54 -7.78
N SER A 316 8.70 -20.12 -8.86
CA SER A 316 9.98 -19.71 -9.43
C SER A 316 9.97 -18.27 -9.96
N MET A 317 8.97 -17.93 -10.78
CA MET A 317 8.75 -16.58 -11.31
C MET A 317 8.60 -15.55 -10.21
N PHE A 318 7.82 -15.85 -9.16
CA PHE A 318 7.65 -14.94 -8.03
C PHE A 318 8.96 -14.73 -7.27
N HIS A 319 9.69 -15.83 -7.00
CA HIS A 319 10.94 -15.77 -6.25
C HIS A 319 12.06 -15.07 -7.00
N GLU A 320 12.12 -15.19 -8.33
CA GLU A 320 12.99 -14.36 -9.15
C GLU A 320 12.76 -12.88 -8.89
N THR A 321 11.51 -12.42 -8.89
CA THR A 321 11.23 -11.00 -8.65
C THR A 321 11.63 -10.59 -7.24
N GLU A 322 11.42 -11.44 -6.23
CA GLU A 322 11.89 -11.20 -4.86
C GLU A 322 13.42 -10.99 -4.83
N LEU A 323 14.19 -11.91 -5.42
CA LEU A 323 15.65 -11.83 -5.47
C LEU A 323 16.14 -10.63 -6.28
N PHE A 324 15.49 -10.34 -7.42
CA PHE A 324 15.81 -9.19 -8.25
C PHE A 324 15.62 -7.87 -7.50
N LEU A 325 14.51 -7.73 -6.77
CA LEU A 325 14.26 -6.55 -5.95
C LEU A 325 15.28 -6.45 -4.81
N ASP A 326 15.61 -7.56 -4.16
CA ASP A 326 16.56 -7.56 -3.05
C ASP A 326 17.96 -7.10 -3.50
N ALA A 327 18.48 -7.72 -4.55
CA ALA A 327 19.79 -7.39 -5.11
C ALA A 327 19.85 -5.96 -5.65
N THR A 328 18.79 -5.49 -6.32
CA THR A 328 18.76 -4.16 -6.94
C THR A 328 18.59 -3.07 -5.89
N LEU A 329 17.62 -3.20 -4.99
CA LEU A 329 17.23 -2.12 -4.09
C LEU A 329 18.05 -2.05 -2.80
N TRP A 330 18.66 -3.16 -2.37
CA TRP A 330 19.33 -3.24 -1.07
C TRP A 330 20.81 -3.59 -1.14
N GLU A 331 21.23 -4.50 -2.02
CA GLU A 331 22.61 -4.97 -2.04
C GLU A 331 23.54 -4.07 -2.87
N ARG A 332 23.11 -3.69 -4.07
CA ARG A 332 23.92 -2.88 -5.00
C ARG A 332 23.91 -1.40 -4.69
N GLY A 333 22.96 -0.93 -3.86
CA GLY A 333 22.70 0.50 -3.65
C GLY A 333 22.31 1.19 -4.95
N ALA A 334 21.67 0.46 -5.87
CA ALA A 334 21.38 0.93 -7.21
C ALA A 334 20.28 2.00 -7.19
N ASP A 335 20.29 2.82 -8.24
CA ASP A 335 19.20 3.74 -8.53
C ASP A 335 17.95 2.92 -8.89
N VAL A 336 16.77 3.39 -8.50
CA VAL A 336 15.51 2.68 -8.80
C VAL A 336 15.30 2.50 -10.30
N SER A 337 15.92 3.32 -11.16
CA SER A 337 15.92 3.16 -12.61
C SER A 337 16.39 1.76 -13.06
N ASP A 338 17.27 1.09 -12.31
CA ASP A 338 17.74 -0.27 -12.60
C ASP A 338 16.62 -1.32 -12.51
N LEU A 339 15.50 -1.01 -11.85
CA LEU A 339 14.29 -1.83 -11.90
C LEU A 339 13.76 -2.00 -13.32
N LEU A 340 14.04 -1.06 -14.23
CA LEU A 340 13.61 -1.12 -15.63
C LEU A 340 14.77 -1.42 -16.58
N SER A 341 15.99 -0.96 -16.30
CA SER A 341 17.14 -1.09 -17.20
C SER A 341 18.05 -2.30 -16.92
N SER A 342 17.93 -3.01 -15.81
CA SER A 342 18.82 -4.15 -15.53
C SER A 342 18.71 -5.25 -16.60
N ARG A 343 19.85 -5.82 -17.00
CA ARG A 343 19.92 -7.05 -17.82
C ARG A 343 20.26 -8.29 -16.99
N GLU A 344 20.38 -8.12 -15.69
CA GLU A 344 20.71 -9.18 -14.74
C GLU A 344 19.47 -9.52 -13.91
N THR A 345 19.29 -10.82 -13.67
CA THR A 345 18.25 -11.37 -12.79
C THR A 345 18.78 -12.64 -12.11
N PHE A 346 17.92 -13.33 -11.36
CA PHE A 346 18.21 -14.66 -10.82
C PHE A 346 17.30 -15.68 -11.49
N ALA A 347 17.89 -16.79 -11.93
CA ALA A 347 17.13 -17.89 -12.51
C ALA A 347 17.58 -19.22 -11.91
N ASN A 348 16.61 -20.13 -11.77
CA ASN A 348 16.86 -21.56 -11.64
C ASN A 348 16.63 -22.24 -13.00
N GLU A 349 16.67 -23.57 -13.06
CA GLU A 349 16.54 -24.30 -14.34
C GLU A 349 15.21 -24.04 -15.05
N LEU A 350 14.11 -23.88 -14.30
CA LEU A 350 12.78 -23.62 -14.88
C LEU A 350 12.73 -22.26 -15.58
N LEU A 351 13.23 -21.21 -14.92
CA LEU A 351 13.26 -19.86 -15.50
C LEU A 351 14.30 -19.72 -16.61
N ALA A 352 15.44 -20.40 -16.50
CA ALA A 352 16.44 -20.41 -17.55
C ALA A 352 15.86 -20.92 -18.88
N LYS A 353 14.99 -21.94 -18.83
CA LYS A 353 14.23 -22.43 -20.00
C LYS A 353 13.24 -21.40 -20.55
N VAL A 354 12.57 -20.63 -19.69
CA VAL A 354 11.67 -19.54 -20.12
C VAL A 354 12.46 -18.41 -20.80
N TYR A 355 13.63 -18.07 -20.26
CA TYR A 355 14.47 -17.01 -20.80
C TYR A 355 15.35 -17.43 -21.96
N GLY A 356 15.53 -18.73 -22.20
CA GLY A 356 16.41 -19.25 -23.24
C GLY A 356 17.90 -19.04 -22.92
N VAL A 357 18.26 -19.11 -21.64
CA VAL A 357 19.65 -18.96 -21.15
C VAL A 357 20.12 -20.26 -20.50
N GLU A 358 21.44 -20.41 -20.35
CA GLU A 358 22.04 -21.56 -19.67
C GLU A 358 21.95 -21.42 -18.14
N HIS A 359 21.84 -22.55 -17.44
CA HIS A 359 21.88 -22.65 -15.98
C HIS A 359 22.84 -23.76 -15.57
N GLU A 360 23.83 -23.43 -14.73
CA GLU A 360 24.90 -24.36 -14.33
C GLU A 360 24.72 -24.94 -12.92
N GLY A 361 23.77 -24.41 -12.14
CA GLY A 361 23.50 -24.82 -10.75
C GLY A 361 22.58 -26.03 -10.64
N ALA A 362 22.24 -26.40 -9.39
CA ALA A 362 21.20 -27.41 -9.17
C ALA A 362 19.83 -26.94 -9.72
N PRO A 363 18.91 -27.85 -10.09
CA PRO A 363 17.64 -27.47 -10.74
C PRO A 363 16.80 -26.43 -10.00
N GLU A 364 16.76 -26.50 -8.67
CA GLU A 364 16.00 -25.58 -7.80
C GLU A 364 16.81 -24.38 -7.30
N GLU A 365 18.14 -24.40 -7.50
CA GLU A 365 19.04 -23.35 -7.06
C GLU A 365 18.91 -22.13 -7.97
N PHE A 366 18.80 -20.94 -7.37
CA PHE A 366 18.81 -19.68 -8.09
C PHE A 366 20.24 -19.15 -8.17
N SER A 367 20.69 -18.83 -9.38
CA SER A 367 21.97 -18.15 -9.62
C SER A 367 21.76 -16.87 -10.44
N PRO A 368 22.64 -15.86 -10.28
CA PRO A 368 22.63 -14.69 -11.14
C PRO A 368 22.81 -15.10 -12.61
N VAL A 369 22.02 -14.50 -13.49
CA VAL A 369 22.12 -14.70 -14.94
C VAL A 369 22.03 -13.36 -15.68
N THR A 370 22.77 -13.25 -16.78
CA THR A 370 22.64 -12.13 -17.72
C THR A 370 21.67 -12.53 -18.83
N LEU A 371 20.62 -11.74 -18.98
CA LEU A 371 19.60 -11.92 -20.01
C LEU A 371 20.01 -11.26 -21.34
N PRO A 372 19.50 -11.75 -22.49
CA PRO A 372 19.80 -11.15 -23.79
C PRO A 372 19.36 -9.68 -23.84
N ALA A 373 20.30 -8.75 -23.99
CA ALA A 373 20.07 -7.32 -23.80
C ALA A 373 19.07 -6.69 -24.78
N GLU A 374 18.92 -7.27 -25.98
CA GLU A 374 17.95 -6.85 -27.00
C GLU A 374 16.54 -7.38 -26.75
N GLN A 375 16.40 -8.34 -25.84
CA GLN A 375 15.13 -9.04 -25.58
C GLN A 375 14.61 -8.83 -24.17
N ARG A 376 15.38 -8.27 -23.25
CA ARG A 376 15.03 -8.22 -21.82
C ARG A 376 15.53 -6.91 -21.22
N ALA A 377 14.73 -6.33 -20.34
CA ALA A 377 15.00 -5.13 -19.57
C ALA A 377 14.16 -5.16 -18.28
N GLY A 378 14.84 -5.33 -17.15
CA GLY A 378 14.30 -5.20 -15.80
C GLY A 378 12.99 -5.95 -15.54
N LEU A 379 12.24 -5.42 -14.57
CA LEU A 379 10.94 -5.92 -14.13
C LEU A 379 9.93 -6.01 -15.27
N LEU A 380 9.91 -5.03 -16.18
CA LEU A 380 8.92 -4.95 -17.26
C LEU A 380 8.90 -6.20 -18.15
N THR A 381 10.05 -6.87 -18.29
CA THR A 381 10.22 -8.05 -19.16
C THR A 381 10.38 -9.36 -18.39
N GLN A 382 10.19 -9.35 -17.06
CA GLN A 382 10.21 -10.57 -16.25
C GLN A 382 8.99 -11.44 -16.54
N ALA A 383 9.19 -12.75 -16.43
CA ALA A 383 8.18 -13.76 -16.68
C ALA A 383 6.98 -13.64 -15.71
N SER A 384 7.20 -13.25 -14.45
CA SER A 384 6.15 -13.02 -13.45
C SER A 384 5.15 -11.94 -13.91
N VAL A 385 5.65 -10.78 -14.35
CA VAL A 385 4.85 -9.66 -14.88
C VAL A 385 4.11 -10.08 -16.14
N LEU A 386 4.83 -10.61 -17.13
CA LEU A 386 4.26 -10.96 -18.42
C LEU A 386 3.18 -12.05 -18.31
N THR A 387 3.38 -13.02 -17.43
CA THR A 387 2.44 -14.12 -17.18
C THR A 387 1.16 -13.64 -16.51
N THR A 388 1.32 -12.84 -15.44
CA THR A 388 0.20 -12.24 -14.68
C THR A 388 -0.70 -11.39 -15.56
N LEU A 389 -0.14 -10.73 -16.58
CA LEU A 389 -0.83 -9.81 -17.47
C LEU A 389 -1.29 -10.46 -18.80
N SER A 390 -1.31 -11.79 -18.87
CA SER A 390 -1.73 -12.53 -20.05
C SER A 390 -2.99 -13.36 -19.76
N ARG A 391 -3.78 -13.66 -20.81
CA ARG A 391 -4.94 -14.57 -20.71
C ARG A 391 -4.46 -16.02 -20.57
N THR A 392 -5.42 -16.93 -20.44
CA THR A 392 -5.17 -18.37 -20.30
C THR A 392 -4.47 -18.96 -21.52
N ASP A 393 -4.87 -18.54 -22.72
CA ASP A 393 -4.44 -19.07 -24.01
C ASP A 393 -3.58 -18.09 -24.83
N ASN A 394 -3.66 -16.79 -24.54
CA ASN A 394 -2.98 -15.75 -25.33
C ASN A 394 -2.51 -14.54 -24.49
N THR A 395 -1.78 -13.63 -25.12
CA THR A 395 -1.36 -12.35 -24.53
C THR A 395 -2.56 -11.41 -24.35
N SER A 396 -2.35 -10.27 -23.69
CA SER A 396 -3.35 -9.22 -23.57
C SER A 396 -2.70 -7.85 -23.64
N VAL A 397 -2.67 -7.26 -24.84
CA VAL A 397 -2.21 -5.88 -25.08
C VAL A 397 -2.86 -4.90 -24.10
N VAL A 398 -4.16 -5.06 -23.84
CA VAL A 398 -4.90 -4.17 -22.94
C VAL A 398 -4.44 -4.32 -21.49
N ALA A 399 -4.31 -5.54 -20.98
CA ALA A 399 -3.89 -5.76 -19.59
C ALA A 399 -2.44 -5.32 -19.36
N ARG A 400 -1.55 -5.64 -20.30
CA ARG A 400 -0.15 -5.19 -20.31
C ARG A 400 -0.03 -3.67 -20.38
N GLY A 401 -0.80 -3.03 -21.25
CA GLY A 401 -0.81 -1.57 -21.37
C GLY A 401 -1.36 -0.87 -20.12
N LEU A 402 -2.42 -1.41 -19.51
CA LEU A 402 -2.97 -0.88 -18.25
C LEU A 402 -1.98 -1.01 -17.09
N PHE A 403 -1.20 -2.10 -17.03
CA PHE A 403 -0.13 -2.25 -16.05
C PHE A 403 0.94 -1.17 -16.20
N VAL A 404 1.48 -0.96 -17.41
CA VAL A 404 2.52 0.04 -17.62
C VAL A 404 2.02 1.44 -17.25
N ARG A 405 0.82 1.81 -17.71
CA ARG A 405 0.22 3.11 -17.37
C ARG A 405 -0.04 3.30 -15.90
N GLY A 406 -0.69 2.33 -15.26
CA GLY A 406 -1.22 2.49 -13.91
C GLY A 406 -0.21 2.12 -12.83
N ALA A 407 0.44 0.97 -12.98
CA ALA A 407 1.33 0.42 -11.96
C ALA A 407 2.77 0.94 -12.08
N LEU A 408 3.27 1.22 -13.29
CA LEU A 408 4.64 1.74 -13.48
C LEU A 408 4.71 3.27 -13.62
N LEU A 409 3.69 3.89 -14.21
CA LEU A 409 3.70 5.33 -14.49
C LEU A 409 2.64 6.13 -13.73
N CYS A 410 1.75 5.46 -13.01
CA CYS A 410 0.70 6.08 -12.20
C CYS A 410 -0.12 7.13 -12.97
N LEU A 411 -0.29 6.94 -14.28
CA LEU A 411 -1.09 7.82 -15.12
C LEU A 411 -2.56 7.77 -14.69
N PRO A 412 -3.32 8.86 -14.91
CA PRO A 412 -4.73 8.93 -14.53
C PRO A 412 -5.51 7.70 -14.99
N LYS A 413 -6.30 7.15 -14.05
CA LYS A 413 -7.12 5.97 -14.31
C LYS A 413 -8.12 6.27 -15.43
N LEU A 414 -8.16 5.39 -16.42
CA LEU A 414 -9.16 5.46 -17.48
C LEU A 414 -10.49 4.87 -16.99
N PRO A 415 -11.65 5.42 -17.43
CA PRO A 415 -12.95 4.86 -17.08
C PRO A 415 -13.08 3.44 -17.63
N SER A 416 -13.85 2.60 -16.92
CA SER A 416 -14.23 1.30 -17.46
C SER A 416 -15.08 1.49 -18.72
N PRO A 417 -14.93 0.62 -19.75
CA PRO A 417 -15.79 0.69 -20.92
C PRO A 417 -17.25 0.40 -20.51
N PRO A 418 -18.25 1.06 -21.12
CA PRO A 418 -19.65 0.72 -20.93
C PRO A 418 -19.93 -0.76 -21.28
N GLU A 419 -20.74 -1.44 -20.49
CA GLU A 419 -21.12 -2.85 -20.73
C GLU A 419 -21.79 -3.06 -22.10
N THR A 420 -22.45 -2.02 -22.63
CA THR A 420 -23.11 -2.04 -23.94
C THR A 420 -22.15 -2.22 -25.11
N LEU A 421 -20.84 -2.01 -24.93
CA LEU A 421 -19.85 -2.16 -26.00
C LEU A 421 -19.37 -3.60 -26.20
N ALA A 422 -19.81 -4.57 -25.38
CA ALA A 422 -19.33 -5.95 -25.46
C ALA A 422 -19.59 -6.59 -26.84
N ASP A 423 -20.78 -6.38 -27.41
CA ASP A 423 -21.15 -6.91 -28.71
C ASP A 423 -20.36 -6.23 -29.85
N GLU A 424 -20.13 -4.91 -29.73
CA GLU A 424 -19.37 -4.13 -30.73
C GLU A 424 -17.92 -4.62 -30.89
N VAL A 425 -17.31 -5.21 -29.86
CA VAL A 425 -15.95 -5.78 -29.95
C VAL A 425 -15.89 -6.96 -30.93
N THR A 426 -16.93 -7.81 -30.92
CA THR A 426 -16.97 -9.02 -31.75
C THR A 426 -17.16 -8.68 -33.23
N ASP A 427 -17.94 -7.63 -33.52
CA ASP A 427 -18.15 -7.14 -34.87
C ASP A 427 -16.94 -6.36 -35.42
N LEU A 428 -16.17 -5.72 -34.53
CA LEU A 428 -15.04 -4.87 -34.89
C LEU A 428 -13.74 -5.67 -35.14
N LEU A 429 -13.54 -6.79 -34.44
CA LEU A 429 -12.28 -7.54 -34.45
C LEU A 429 -12.45 -8.93 -35.09
N ASN A 430 -11.74 -9.17 -36.20
CA ASN A 430 -11.74 -10.47 -36.87
C ASN A 430 -10.69 -11.43 -36.27
N ALA A 431 -10.94 -12.74 -36.36
CA ALA A 431 -10.04 -13.77 -35.84
C ALA A 431 -8.64 -13.74 -36.48
N ASP A 432 -8.55 -13.42 -37.78
CA ASP A 432 -7.31 -13.47 -38.56
C ASP A 432 -6.43 -12.22 -38.40
N MET A 433 -6.88 -11.21 -37.66
CA MET A 433 -6.11 -9.98 -37.44
C MET A 433 -4.97 -10.21 -36.45
N THR A 434 -3.80 -9.68 -36.78
CA THR A 434 -2.68 -9.51 -35.86
C THR A 434 -3.07 -8.56 -34.71
N GLU A 435 -2.38 -8.64 -33.57
CA GLU A 435 -2.64 -7.71 -32.46
C GLU A 435 -2.38 -6.24 -32.84
N ARG A 436 -1.44 -5.99 -33.76
CA ARG A 436 -1.21 -4.66 -34.35
C ARG A 436 -2.47 -4.15 -35.04
N GLU A 437 -3.01 -4.93 -35.99
CA GLU A 437 -4.21 -4.55 -36.74
C GLU A 437 -5.41 -4.37 -35.79
N ARG A 438 -5.55 -5.22 -34.77
CA ARG A 438 -6.60 -5.07 -33.76
C ARG A 438 -6.47 -3.77 -32.98
N ALA A 439 -5.26 -3.41 -32.57
CA ALA A 439 -5.00 -2.14 -31.89
C ALA A 439 -5.28 -0.93 -32.79
N ASP A 440 -4.88 -0.97 -34.06
CA ASP A 440 -5.10 0.11 -35.02
C ASP A 440 -6.60 0.32 -35.28
N VAL A 441 -7.37 -0.75 -35.44
CA VAL A 441 -8.83 -0.68 -35.60
C VAL A 441 -9.49 -0.08 -34.36
N ARG A 442 -9.09 -0.48 -33.14
CA ARG A 442 -9.60 0.12 -31.91
C ARG A 442 -9.23 1.59 -31.80
N ALA A 443 -8.00 1.97 -32.16
CA ALA A 443 -7.52 3.35 -32.08
C ALA A 443 -8.23 4.29 -33.07
N GLN A 444 -8.63 3.79 -34.24
CA GLN A 444 -9.35 4.54 -35.27
C GLN A 444 -10.86 4.64 -35.01
N ASN A 445 -11.44 3.67 -34.29
CA ASN A 445 -12.84 3.74 -33.88
C ASN A 445 -13.07 4.90 -32.91
N ALA A 446 -14.11 5.71 -33.14
CA ALA A 446 -14.37 6.91 -32.35
C ALA A 446 -14.62 6.62 -30.86
N THR A 447 -15.32 5.52 -30.56
CA THR A 447 -15.66 5.11 -29.19
C THR A 447 -14.48 4.40 -28.53
N CYS A 448 -13.92 3.37 -29.17
CA CYS A 448 -12.82 2.59 -28.59
C CYS A 448 -11.54 3.42 -28.46
N GLY A 449 -11.24 4.27 -29.44
CA GLY A 449 -10.04 5.10 -29.48
C GLY A 449 -9.98 6.17 -28.40
N ALA A 450 -11.10 6.47 -27.74
CA ALA A 450 -11.13 7.35 -26.57
C ALA A 450 -10.28 6.82 -25.41
N CYS A 451 -10.19 5.48 -25.25
CA CYS A 451 -9.36 4.84 -24.24
C CYS A 451 -8.14 4.15 -24.86
N HIS A 452 -8.31 3.40 -25.95
CA HIS A 452 -7.27 2.52 -26.48
C HIS A 452 -6.04 3.25 -27.02
N ARG A 453 -6.16 4.49 -27.51
CA ARG A 453 -4.99 5.32 -27.87
C ARG A 453 -4.06 5.59 -26.68
N GLY A 454 -4.60 5.59 -25.47
CA GLY A 454 -3.82 5.71 -24.25
C GLY A 454 -3.22 4.39 -23.78
N ILE A 455 -3.77 3.24 -24.18
CA ILE A 455 -3.48 1.91 -23.59
C ILE A 455 -2.64 1.05 -24.52
N ASP A 456 -3.12 0.82 -25.74
CA ASP A 456 -2.61 -0.22 -26.62
C ASP A 456 -1.14 -0.01 -27.02
N PRO A 457 -0.65 1.22 -27.25
CA PRO A 457 0.76 1.44 -27.53
C PRO A 457 1.71 0.84 -26.48
N PHE A 458 1.37 0.93 -25.18
CA PHE A 458 2.17 0.34 -24.11
C PHE A 458 2.13 -1.18 -24.13
N GLY A 459 0.97 -1.77 -24.43
CA GLY A 459 0.82 -3.22 -24.50
C GLY A 459 1.52 -3.83 -25.71
N LEU A 460 1.46 -3.15 -26.86
CA LEU A 460 2.08 -3.61 -28.11
C LEU A 460 3.60 -3.75 -27.98
N MET A 461 4.26 -2.87 -27.21
CA MET A 461 5.70 -2.97 -26.91
C MET A 461 6.09 -4.31 -26.29
N LEU A 462 5.15 -5.01 -25.67
CA LEU A 462 5.36 -6.28 -24.96
C LEU A 462 4.93 -7.49 -25.80
N GLU A 463 4.43 -7.34 -27.03
CA GLU A 463 3.89 -8.48 -27.80
C GLU A 463 4.93 -9.49 -28.27
N ASN A 464 6.21 -9.12 -28.25
CA ASN A 464 7.32 -10.06 -28.43
C ASN A 464 7.45 -11.09 -27.30
N TYR A 465 6.66 -10.99 -26.23
CA TYR A 465 6.63 -11.99 -25.17
C TYR A 465 5.33 -12.77 -25.16
N ASP A 466 5.43 -14.09 -25.19
CA ASP A 466 4.27 -15.00 -25.10
C ASP A 466 3.60 -14.97 -23.70
N PRO A 467 2.54 -15.74 -23.47
CA PRO A 467 1.84 -15.77 -22.18
C PRO A 467 2.65 -16.26 -20.98
N LEU A 468 3.80 -16.91 -21.16
CA LEU A 468 4.74 -17.27 -20.08
C LEU A 468 5.93 -16.30 -20.00
N GLY A 469 5.96 -15.30 -20.88
CA GLY A 469 7.05 -14.36 -20.99
C GLY A 469 8.22 -14.86 -21.84
N ARG A 470 8.09 -15.92 -22.64
CA ARG A 470 9.13 -16.35 -23.59
C ARG A 470 9.22 -15.37 -24.76
N TYR A 471 10.43 -15.06 -25.21
CA TYR A 471 10.61 -14.15 -26.34
C TYR A 471 10.26 -14.83 -27.68
N ARG A 472 9.63 -14.08 -28.58
CA ARG A 472 9.22 -14.51 -29.92
C ARG A 472 9.25 -13.33 -30.90
N GLU A 473 9.63 -13.62 -32.14
CA GLU A 473 9.62 -12.64 -33.24
C GLU A 473 8.38 -12.77 -34.13
N THR A 474 7.74 -13.94 -34.11
CA THR A 474 6.57 -14.26 -34.93
C THR A 474 5.45 -14.89 -34.09
N LEU A 475 4.21 -14.65 -34.50
CA LEU A 475 3.00 -15.33 -34.00
C LEU A 475 2.21 -15.84 -35.21
N ASP A 476 1.85 -17.13 -35.21
CA ASP A 476 1.13 -17.80 -36.31
C ASP A 476 1.77 -17.59 -37.70
N GLY A 477 3.10 -17.49 -37.73
CA GLY A 477 3.88 -17.28 -38.95
C GLY A 477 3.96 -15.82 -39.43
N ALA A 478 3.27 -14.89 -38.77
CA ALA A 478 3.35 -13.46 -39.05
C ALA A 478 4.39 -12.77 -38.13
N PRO A 479 5.17 -11.80 -38.64
CA PRO A 479 6.07 -11.00 -37.80
C PRO A 479 5.30 -10.14 -36.81
N ILE A 480 5.83 -10.00 -35.60
CA ILE A 480 5.25 -9.17 -34.54
C ILE A 480 5.73 -7.72 -34.74
N ASP A 481 4.79 -6.78 -34.85
CA ASP A 481 5.07 -5.35 -34.79
C ASP A 481 4.85 -4.85 -33.34
N ALA A 482 5.94 -4.69 -32.59
CA ALA A 482 5.92 -4.23 -31.21
C ALA A 482 6.10 -2.70 -31.07
N ARG A 483 6.09 -1.93 -32.15
CA ARG A 483 6.33 -0.48 -32.06
C ARG A 483 5.21 0.23 -31.31
N GLY A 484 5.51 1.04 -30.32
CA GLY A 484 4.53 1.87 -29.64
C GLY A 484 4.71 3.34 -29.97
N GLU A 485 3.63 4.03 -30.31
CA GLU A 485 3.61 5.48 -30.46
C GLU A 485 2.81 6.10 -29.32
N LEU A 486 3.51 6.80 -28.43
CA LEU A 486 2.91 7.49 -27.29
C LEU A 486 2.62 8.94 -27.71
N LEU A 487 1.33 9.24 -27.82
CA LEU A 487 0.85 10.56 -28.19
C LEU A 487 0.69 11.45 -26.95
N GLY A 488 0.97 12.74 -27.11
CA GLY A 488 0.77 13.75 -26.06
C GLY A 488 1.89 14.79 -26.04
N ASN A 489 1.83 15.67 -25.04
CA ASN A 489 2.82 16.72 -24.81
C ASN A 489 3.48 16.53 -23.42
N ASN A 490 3.83 15.29 -23.08
CA ASN A 490 4.52 14.94 -21.82
C ASN A 490 5.88 14.30 -22.12
N ALA A 491 6.70 14.05 -21.10
CA ALA A 491 8.06 13.53 -21.30
C ALA A 491 8.10 12.06 -21.75
N LEU A 492 6.95 11.39 -21.83
CA LEU A 492 6.74 10.04 -22.34
C LEU A 492 6.39 10.01 -23.83
N ALA A 493 6.05 11.15 -24.43
CA ALA A 493 5.65 11.20 -25.83
C ALA A 493 6.81 10.84 -26.75
N GLY A 494 6.57 9.97 -27.74
CA GLY A 494 7.61 9.45 -28.61
C GLY A 494 7.24 8.15 -29.29
N SER A 495 8.11 7.71 -30.20
CA SER A 495 8.05 6.39 -30.82
C SER A 495 9.10 5.49 -30.19
N TYR A 496 8.70 4.28 -29.83
CA TYR A 496 9.55 3.26 -29.25
C TYR A 496 9.41 1.99 -30.08
N THR A 497 10.53 1.32 -30.35
CA THR A 497 10.55 0.15 -31.23
C THR A 497 10.06 -1.10 -30.52
N ASN A 498 10.33 -1.22 -29.21
CA ASN A 498 9.98 -2.37 -28.38
C ASN A 498 10.00 -2.01 -26.88
N ALA A 499 9.69 -2.98 -26.01
CA ALA A 499 9.70 -2.81 -24.56
C ALA A 499 11.06 -2.48 -23.95
N VAL A 500 12.17 -2.93 -24.57
CA VAL A 500 13.53 -2.68 -24.06
C VAL A 500 13.90 -1.22 -24.23
N GLU A 501 13.71 -0.67 -25.44
CA GLU A 501 13.94 0.76 -25.71
C GLU A 501 13.06 1.64 -24.83
N PHE A 502 11.79 1.26 -24.65
CA PHE A 502 10.88 1.97 -23.76
C PHE A 502 11.35 1.92 -22.29
N ALA A 503 11.74 0.74 -21.79
CA ALA A 503 12.22 0.57 -20.42
C ALA A 503 13.45 1.44 -20.16
N ASP A 504 14.45 1.40 -21.04
CA ASP A 504 15.67 2.20 -20.90
C ASP A 504 15.39 3.71 -20.94
N ALA A 505 14.48 4.14 -21.81
CA ALA A 505 14.10 5.55 -21.92
C ALA A 505 13.33 6.07 -20.70
N ILE A 506 12.45 5.25 -20.12
CA ILE A 506 11.61 5.63 -18.97
C ILE A 506 12.34 5.47 -17.64
N ALA A 507 13.27 4.54 -17.52
CA ALA A 507 14.04 4.30 -16.31
C ALA A 507 14.61 5.59 -15.69
N GLN A 508 15.11 6.49 -16.54
CA GLN A 508 15.76 7.75 -16.12
C GLN A 508 14.79 8.91 -15.87
N LYS A 509 13.51 8.75 -16.19
CA LYS A 509 12.50 9.81 -16.12
C LYS A 509 11.99 10.00 -14.70
N GLU A 510 11.64 11.24 -14.36
CA GLU A 510 11.06 11.57 -13.06
C GLU A 510 9.70 10.90 -12.86
N GLU A 511 8.92 10.70 -13.92
CA GLU A 511 7.62 10.04 -13.88
C GLU A 511 7.67 8.65 -13.23
N PHE A 512 8.74 7.89 -13.49
CA PHE A 512 8.92 6.57 -12.88
C PHE A 512 9.22 6.68 -11.38
N ALA A 513 10.16 7.56 -11.01
CA ALA A 513 10.50 7.79 -9.61
C ALA A 513 9.32 8.37 -8.81
N ALA A 514 8.55 9.26 -9.41
CA ALA A 514 7.34 9.84 -8.84
C ALA A 514 6.25 8.77 -8.64
N CYS A 515 6.04 7.88 -9.61
CA CYS A 515 5.07 6.78 -9.44
C CYS A 515 5.49 5.80 -8.33
N LEU A 516 6.77 5.42 -8.28
CA LEU A 516 7.29 4.58 -7.20
C LEU A 516 7.12 5.23 -5.82
N THR A 517 7.46 6.52 -5.72
CA THR A 517 7.28 7.33 -4.51
C THR A 517 5.82 7.40 -4.11
N ARG A 518 4.93 7.67 -5.07
CA ARG A 518 3.48 7.69 -4.86
C ARG A 518 2.96 6.36 -4.34
N HIS A 519 3.43 5.21 -4.86
CA HIS A 519 3.03 3.90 -4.33
C HIS A 519 3.42 3.71 -2.87
N LEU A 520 4.63 4.11 -2.49
CA LEU A 520 5.11 4.02 -1.11
C LEU A 520 4.33 4.93 -0.17
N ILE A 521 4.04 6.18 -0.58
CA ILE A 521 3.21 7.09 0.22
C ILE A 521 1.80 6.54 0.35
N THR A 522 1.15 6.15 -0.76
CA THR A 522 -0.19 5.53 -0.73
C THR A 522 -0.20 4.30 0.19
N TYR A 523 0.85 3.48 0.20
CA TYR A 523 0.93 2.35 1.12
C TYR A 523 1.06 2.76 2.60
N GLY A 524 1.89 3.77 2.88
CA GLY A 524 2.10 4.29 4.23
C GLY A 524 0.85 4.94 4.82
N THR A 525 0.12 5.70 3.99
CA THR A 525 -0.97 6.58 4.41
C THR A 525 -2.38 6.08 4.03
N ASP A 526 -2.51 5.04 3.22
CA ASP A 526 -3.79 4.59 2.64
C ASP A 526 -4.51 5.71 1.84
N ASP A 527 -3.79 6.75 1.37
CA ASP A 527 -4.33 7.76 0.46
C ASP A 527 -4.30 7.26 -0.98
N ASP A 528 -5.41 6.65 -1.41
CA ASP A 528 -5.58 6.13 -2.77
C ASP A 528 -5.90 7.22 -3.81
N ARG A 529 -6.15 8.46 -3.36
CA ARG A 529 -6.38 9.63 -4.23
C ARG A 529 -5.11 10.38 -4.58
N LEU A 530 -3.96 9.99 -4.00
CA LEU A 530 -2.67 10.62 -4.28
C LEU A 530 -2.26 10.37 -5.73
N ALA A 531 -1.94 11.45 -6.45
CA ALA A 531 -1.42 11.47 -7.80
C ALA A 531 0.10 11.78 -7.82
N PRO A 532 0.84 11.37 -8.86
CA PRO A 532 2.28 11.61 -8.95
C PRO A 532 2.69 13.09 -9.00
N ASP A 533 1.79 13.98 -9.42
CA ASP A 533 1.99 15.43 -9.53
C ASP A 533 1.50 16.21 -8.31
N ASP A 534 0.92 15.54 -7.30
CA ASP A 534 0.62 16.16 -6.02
C ASP A 534 1.92 16.59 -5.32
N CYS A 535 1.91 17.76 -4.66
CA CYS A 535 3.11 18.31 -4.00
C CYS A 535 3.74 17.34 -2.99
N GLN A 536 2.95 16.47 -2.35
CA GLN A 536 3.47 15.49 -1.39
C GLN A 536 4.39 14.45 -2.03
N VAL A 537 4.22 14.18 -3.32
CA VAL A 537 5.09 13.32 -4.12
C VAL A 537 6.25 14.14 -4.68
N ALA A 538 5.95 15.32 -5.26
CA ALA A 538 6.95 16.20 -5.85
C ALA A 538 8.03 16.59 -4.84
N ASP A 539 7.65 17.07 -3.65
CA ASP A 539 8.57 17.46 -2.58
C ASP A 539 9.51 16.33 -2.18
N VAL A 540 9.01 15.08 -2.16
CA VAL A 540 9.83 13.91 -1.85
C VAL A 540 10.86 13.65 -2.95
N VAL A 541 10.44 13.73 -4.22
CA VAL A 541 11.33 13.52 -5.38
C VAL A 541 12.36 14.63 -5.51
N GLU A 542 11.97 15.89 -5.32
CA GLU A 542 12.84 17.07 -5.35
C GLU A 542 13.85 17.07 -4.20
N ALA A 543 13.48 16.48 -3.05
CA ALA A 543 14.37 16.37 -1.91
C ALA A 543 15.41 15.24 -2.02
N LEU A 544 15.36 14.42 -3.08
CA LEU A 544 16.36 13.39 -3.34
C LEU A 544 17.66 14.03 -3.85
N PRO A 545 18.84 13.55 -3.43
CA PRO A 545 20.11 14.03 -3.98
C PRO A 545 20.22 13.75 -5.48
N ASP A 546 20.82 14.68 -6.22
CA ASP A 546 21.13 14.49 -7.65
C ASP A 546 21.86 13.17 -7.90
N GLY A 547 21.29 12.33 -8.77
CA GLY A 547 21.88 11.04 -9.14
C GLY A 547 21.80 9.93 -8.07
N ALA A 548 20.94 10.08 -7.05
CA ALA A 548 20.77 9.07 -6.00
C ALA A 548 19.28 8.77 -5.70
N ARG A 549 18.50 8.33 -6.70
CA ARG A 549 17.10 7.88 -6.50
C ARG A 549 17.09 6.44 -5.98
N THR A 550 17.75 6.19 -4.87
CA THR A 550 17.76 4.87 -4.23
C THR A 550 16.49 4.69 -3.38
N LEU A 551 16.03 3.45 -3.22
CA LEU A 551 14.87 3.18 -2.36
C LEU A 551 15.08 3.65 -0.90
N PRO A 552 16.24 3.44 -0.25
CA PRO A 552 16.50 4.02 1.06
C PRO A 552 16.38 5.54 1.10
N ALA A 553 16.84 6.25 0.07
CA ALA A 553 16.72 7.71 0.01
C ALA A 553 15.25 8.15 -0.10
N ILE A 554 14.47 7.51 -0.97
CA ILE A 554 13.03 7.75 -1.12
C ILE A 554 12.30 7.49 0.20
N VAL A 555 12.54 6.35 0.84
CA VAL A 555 11.87 6.00 2.11
C VAL A 555 12.20 7.00 3.22
N LYS A 556 13.46 7.45 3.32
CA LYS A 556 13.86 8.48 4.30
C LYS A 556 13.20 9.83 4.00
N ALA A 557 13.10 10.21 2.73
CA ALA A 557 12.44 11.45 2.33
C ALA A 557 10.92 11.40 2.62
N ILE A 558 10.26 10.25 2.40
CA ILE A 558 8.85 10.03 2.79
C ILE A 558 8.67 10.10 4.31
N ALA A 559 9.55 9.45 5.08
CA ALA A 559 9.41 9.37 6.53
C ALA A 559 9.38 10.74 7.22
N ARG A 560 10.08 11.74 6.64
CA ARG A 560 10.14 13.12 7.14
C ARG A 560 9.15 14.07 6.48
N SER A 561 8.37 13.64 5.48
CA SER A 561 7.49 14.53 4.73
C SER A 561 6.15 14.74 5.44
N SER A 562 5.49 15.86 5.12
CA SER A 562 4.16 16.20 5.65
C SER A 562 3.12 15.12 5.38
N ALA A 563 3.31 14.28 4.35
CA ALA A 563 2.44 13.13 4.08
C ALA A 563 2.37 12.14 5.24
N LEU A 564 3.48 11.91 5.94
CA LEU A 564 3.56 11.00 7.10
C LEU A 564 3.35 11.75 8.41
N THR A 565 3.79 13.00 8.50
CA THR A 565 3.92 13.70 9.78
C THR A 565 2.74 14.59 10.15
N ASP A 566 1.93 14.99 9.16
CA ASP A 566 0.95 16.07 9.31
C ASP A 566 -0.42 15.67 8.76
N ARG A 567 -1.47 16.31 9.27
CA ARG A 567 -2.88 16.15 8.86
C ARG A 567 -3.56 17.51 8.73
N THR A 568 -4.75 17.56 8.13
CA THR A 568 -5.63 18.75 8.18
C THR A 568 -6.66 18.63 9.29
N GLU A 569 -7.20 19.77 9.75
CA GLU A 569 -8.29 19.80 10.75
C GLU A 569 -9.58 19.14 10.24
N THR A 570 -9.91 19.36 8.96
CA THR A 570 -11.15 18.90 8.31
C THR A 570 -10.83 18.21 6.99
N GLU A 571 -11.68 17.27 6.59
CA GLU A 571 -11.67 16.75 5.21
C GLU A 571 -11.97 17.92 4.26
N GLU A 572 -11.12 18.11 3.24
CA GLU A 572 -11.46 18.99 2.13
C GLU A 572 -12.60 18.32 1.33
N GLU A 573 -13.70 19.06 1.13
CA GLU A 573 -14.91 18.60 0.41
C GLU A 573 -14.67 18.40 -1.10
#